data_AF-A0A928DH60-F1
#
_entry.id   AF-A0A928DH60-F1
#
_cell.length_a   1.000
_cell.length_b   1.000
_cell.length_c   1.000
_cell.angle_alpha   90.00
_cell.angle_beta   90.00
_cell.angle_gamma   90.00
#
_symmetry.space_group_name_H-M   'P 1'
#
loop_
_entity.id
_entity.type
_entity.pdbx_description
1 polymer ?
#
loop_
_entity_poly.entity_id
_entity_poly.type
_entity_poly.pdbx_seq_one_letter_code
_entity_poly.pdbx_strand_id
1 'polypeptide(L)'
;MSELEKIQRLIQKKLSTSIDFSQISVNAEGYKKAIITNKSTSQIIVMRPFPISAIQNSNKVVFDNVELKIKIHIPIAESEKLSALTYAEKICKKLHNSKISTATNFGKILISQNEPFEILNNLPNIDSYIIKFIINGVKI
;
A
#
# COMPACT_ATOMS: atom_id res chain seq x y z
N MET A 1 19.10 -0.83 2.04
CA MET A 1 17.64 -0.69 1.88
C MET A 1 17.39 0.36 0.82
N SER A 2 16.76 -0.02 -0.30
CA SER A 2 16.52 0.88 -1.43
C SER A 2 15.51 1.99 -1.10
N GLU A 3 15.45 3.06 -1.88
CA GLU A 3 14.45 4.11 -1.66
C GLU A 3 13.01 3.59 -1.81
N LEU A 4 12.77 2.68 -2.76
CA LEU A 4 11.47 2.02 -2.94
C LEU A 4 11.07 1.18 -1.72
N GLU A 5 12.04 0.48 -1.13
CA GLU A 5 11.86 -0.24 0.12
C GLU A 5 11.53 0.70 1.29
N LYS A 6 12.20 1.87 1.36
CA LYS A 6 11.94 2.87 2.41
C LYS A 6 10.53 3.44 2.28
N ILE A 7 10.11 3.73 1.06
CA ILE A 7 8.75 4.14 0.71
C ILE A 7 7.74 3.08 1.17
N GLN A 8 7.96 1.81 0.82
CA GLN A 8 7.11 0.69 1.21
C GLN A 8 6.93 0.61 2.74
N ARG A 9 8.04 0.67 3.50
CA ARG A 9 8.00 0.64 4.97
C ARG A 9 7.33 1.87 5.57
N LEU A 10 7.52 3.05 4.98
CA LEU A 10 6.88 4.28 5.47
C LEU A 10 5.35 4.17 5.35
N ILE A 11 4.86 3.65 4.23
CA ILE A 11 3.43 3.42 4.01
C ILE A 11 2.89 2.34 4.96
N GLN A 12 3.60 1.22 5.08
CA GLN A 12 3.25 0.17 6.05
C GLN A 12 3.14 0.74 7.47
N LYS A 13 4.13 1.52 7.92
CA LYS A 13 4.13 2.14 9.25
C LYS A 13 2.95 3.10 9.42
N LYS A 14 2.69 3.95 8.41
CA LYS A 14 1.58 4.91 8.42
C LYS A 14 0.21 4.23 8.54
N LEU A 15 0.05 3.08 7.90
CA LEU A 15 -1.15 2.26 8.01
C LEU A 15 -1.19 1.54 9.37
N SER A 16 -0.11 0.91 9.81
CA SER A 16 -0.09 0.16 11.08
C SER A 16 -0.33 1.04 12.31
N THR A 17 0.08 2.31 12.29
CA THR A 17 -0.19 3.25 13.39
C THR A 17 -1.56 3.92 13.31
N SER A 18 -2.37 3.59 12.30
CA SER A 18 -3.71 4.15 12.14
C SER A 18 -4.72 3.45 13.05
N ILE A 19 -5.50 4.23 13.79
CA ILE A 19 -6.61 3.70 14.62
C ILE A 19 -7.60 2.89 13.76
N ASP A 20 -7.84 3.35 12.52
CA ASP A 20 -8.70 2.66 11.54
C ASP A 20 -8.27 1.23 11.21
N PHE A 21 -6.99 0.90 11.41
CA PHE A 21 -6.39 -0.38 11.05
C PHE A 21 -5.83 -1.10 12.27
N SER A 22 -6.24 -0.71 13.48
CA SER A 22 -5.76 -1.30 14.75
C SER A 22 -6.13 -2.79 14.92
N GLN A 23 -7.21 -3.23 14.29
CA GLN A 23 -7.72 -4.60 14.39
C GLN A 23 -7.23 -5.54 13.28
N ILE A 24 -6.54 -5.01 12.26
CA ILE A 24 -6.10 -5.76 11.08
C ILE A 24 -4.57 -5.85 11.04
N SER A 25 -4.03 -6.97 10.57
CA SER A 25 -2.58 -7.08 10.44
C SER A 25 -2.08 -6.28 9.23
N VAL A 26 -1.11 -5.38 9.42
CA VAL A 26 -0.55 -4.56 8.33
C VAL A 26 0.91 -4.95 8.09
N ASN A 27 1.16 -5.60 6.96
CA ASN A 27 2.46 -6.16 6.58
C ASN A 27 3.02 -5.49 5.31
N ALA A 28 4.32 -5.66 5.10
CA ALA A 28 4.99 -5.29 3.85
C ALA A 28 5.58 -6.54 3.20
N GLU A 29 5.38 -6.71 1.89
CA GLU A 29 5.91 -7.82 1.11
C GLU A 29 7.44 -7.90 1.21
N GLY A 30 7.98 -9.11 1.39
CA GLY A 30 9.43 -9.34 1.52
C GLY A 30 10.03 -8.94 2.87
N TYR A 31 9.24 -8.36 3.79
CA TYR A 31 9.65 -8.11 5.16
C TYR A 31 9.17 -9.23 6.08
N LYS A 32 9.97 -9.54 7.11
CA LYS A 32 9.51 -10.41 8.21
C LYS A 32 8.21 -9.82 8.74
N LYS A 33 7.15 -10.65 8.81
CA LYS A 33 5.86 -10.25 9.39
C LYS A 33 6.13 -9.59 10.73
N ALA A 34 5.57 -8.39 10.92
CA ALA A 34 5.57 -7.81 12.25
C ALA A 34 4.87 -8.82 13.16
N ILE A 35 5.50 -9.21 14.26
CA ILE A 35 4.89 -10.12 15.24
C ILE A 35 3.84 -9.28 15.97
N ILE A 36 2.68 -9.11 15.35
CA ILE A 36 1.50 -8.53 15.98
C ILE A 36 0.91 -9.68 16.78
N THR A 37 0.85 -9.50 18.10
CA THR A 37 0.36 -10.49 19.07
C THR A 37 -1.12 -10.87 18.88
N ASN A 38 -1.86 -10.14 18.04
CA ASN A 38 -3.22 -10.47 17.67
C ASN A 38 -3.25 -11.25 16.35
N LYS A 39 -3.69 -12.50 16.43
CA LYS A 39 -4.04 -13.39 15.30
C LYS A 39 -5.29 -12.85 14.56
N SER A 40 -5.25 -11.63 14.03
CA SER A 40 -6.27 -11.22 13.07
C SER A 40 -6.04 -12.00 11.77
N THR A 41 -7.09 -12.68 11.34
CA THR A 41 -7.18 -13.42 10.06
C THR A 41 -7.20 -12.44 8.88
N SER A 42 -7.71 -11.23 9.10
CA SER A 42 -7.69 -10.10 8.16
C SER A 42 -6.30 -9.46 8.03
N GLN A 43 -5.94 -9.11 6.79
CA GLN A 43 -4.60 -8.62 6.46
C GLN A 43 -4.61 -7.50 5.41
N ILE A 44 -3.74 -6.51 5.61
CA ILE A 44 -3.33 -5.51 4.63
C ILE A 44 -1.86 -5.77 4.30
N ILE A 45 -1.53 -5.88 3.02
CA ILE A 45 -0.19 -6.14 2.52
C ILE A 45 0.21 -5.01 1.58
N VAL A 46 1.21 -4.24 1.99
CA VAL A 46 1.86 -3.22 1.15
C VAL A 46 2.88 -3.93 0.27
N MET A 47 2.58 -4.04 -1.02
CA MET A 47 3.46 -4.71 -1.99
C MET A 47 4.71 -3.87 -2.28
N ARG A 48 5.73 -4.51 -2.84
CA ARG A 48 6.96 -3.81 -3.22
C ARG A 48 6.66 -2.79 -4.34
N PRO A 49 7.00 -1.49 -4.17
CA PRO A 49 6.80 -0.51 -5.22
C PRO A 49 7.66 -0.81 -6.45
N PHE A 50 7.13 -0.56 -7.64
CA PHE A 50 7.79 -0.83 -8.91
C PHE A 50 7.83 0.42 -9.80
N PRO A 51 8.99 0.81 -10.35
CA PRO A 51 9.07 1.96 -11.23
C PRO A 51 8.41 1.68 -12.59
N ILE A 52 7.42 2.50 -12.98
CA ILE A 52 6.73 2.37 -14.28
C ILE A 52 7.41 3.24 -15.34
N SER A 53 8.00 4.37 -14.93
CA SER A 53 8.68 5.28 -15.85
C SER A 53 9.90 5.90 -15.16
N ALA A 54 10.96 6.08 -15.93
CA ALA A 54 12.18 6.73 -15.48
C ALA A 54 12.55 7.83 -16.48
N ILE A 55 12.91 9.00 -15.95
CA ILE A 55 13.47 10.10 -16.71
C ILE A 55 14.92 10.23 -16.27
N GLN A 56 15.82 10.15 -17.25
CA GLN A 56 17.23 10.38 -17.02
C GLN A 56 17.49 11.88 -17.18
N ASN A 57 17.68 12.57 -16.05
CA ASN A 57 18.24 13.91 -16.06
C ASN A 57 19.73 13.83 -15.80
N SER A 58 20.51 14.76 -16.38
CA SER A 58 21.96 14.71 -16.63
C SER A 58 22.90 14.25 -15.50
N ASN A 59 22.43 14.00 -14.27
CA ASN A 59 23.19 13.35 -13.18
C ASN A 59 22.35 12.51 -12.18
N LYS A 60 21.04 12.28 -12.40
CA LYS A 60 20.15 11.51 -11.48
C LYS A 60 19.05 10.76 -12.24
N VAL A 61 18.73 9.56 -11.78
CA VAL A 61 17.55 8.81 -12.25
C VAL A 61 16.35 9.26 -11.44
N VAL A 62 15.38 9.88 -12.10
CA VAL A 62 14.10 10.25 -11.47
C VAL A 62 13.04 9.29 -11.96
N PHE A 63 12.45 8.52 -11.05
CA PHE A 63 11.25 7.76 -11.36
C PHE A 63 10.07 8.70 -11.31
N ASP A 64 9.56 9.04 -12.49
CA ASP A 64 8.47 9.99 -12.62
C ASP A 64 7.18 9.38 -12.07
N ASN A 65 6.98 8.08 -12.32
CA ASN A 65 5.86 7.29 -11.78
C ASN A 65 6.35 5.95 -11.24
N VAL A 66 6.03 5.68 -9.96
CA VAL A 66 6.24 4.40 -9.30
C VAL A 66 4.89 3.80 -8.92
N GLU A 67 4.61 2.58 -9.35
CA GLU A 67 3.43 1.84 -8.92
C GLU A 67 3.58 1.35 -7.48
N LEU A 68 2.53 1.50 -6.70
CA LEU A 68 2.38 0.87 -5.40
C LEU A 68 1.05 0.14 -5.36
N LYS A 69 1.11 -1.16 -5.03
CA LYS A 69 -0.10 -1.97 -4.82
C LYS A 69 -0.29 -2.23 -3.33
N ILE A 70 -1.53 -2.15 -2.88
CA ILE A 70 -1.93 -2.52 -1.52
C ILE A 70 -3.00 -3.57 -1.65
N LYS A 71 -2.70 -4.78 -1.15
CA LYS A 71 -3.64 -5.89 -1.12
C LYS A 71 -4.34 -5.94 0.23
N ILE A 72 -5.64 -6.11 0.21
CA ILE A 72 -6.50 -6.29 1.39
C ILE A 72 -7.09 -7.69 1.28
N HIS A 73 -7.12 -8.40 2.40
CA HIS A 73 -7.62 -9.75 2.50
C HIS A 73 -8.45 -9.89 3.77
N ILE A 74 -9.75 -10.18 3.63
CA ILE A 74 -10.68 -10.31 4.75
C ILE A 74 -11.50 -11.59 4.56
N PRO A 75 -11.51 -12.51 5.53
CA PRO A 75 -12.39 -13.67 5.49
C PRO A 75 -13.86 -13.24 5.56
N ILE A 76 -14.70 -13.78 4.67
CA ILE A 76 -16.15 -13.53 4.62
C ILE A 76 -16.87 -14.19 5.81
N ALA A 77 -16.31 -15.27 6.35
CA ALA A 77 -16.90 -16.06 7.43
C ALA A 77 -16.92 -15.35 8.80
N GLU A 78 -16.16 -14.27 8.96
CA GLU A 78 -16.18 -13.46 10.16
C GLU A 78 -17.02 -12.22 9.88
N SER A 79 -18.09 -12.09 10.66
CA SER A 79 -18.86 -10.87 10.91
C SER A 79 -17.96 -9.75 11.50
N GLU A 80 -16.80 -9.46 10.91
CA GLU A 80 -16.09 -8.23 11.19
C GLU A 80 -16.97 -7.07 10.71
N LYS A 81 -17.06 -6.01 11.53
CA LYS A 81 -17.93 -4.85 11.30
C LYS A 81 -17.69 -4.11 9.96
N LEU A 82 -16.66 -4.46 9.19
CA LEU A 82 -16.17 -3.71 8.04
C LEU A 82 -15.72 -4.66 6.92
N SER A 83 -16.24 -4.47 5.71
CA SER A 83 -15.86 -5.24 4.51
C SER A 83 -14.52 -4.78 3.94
N ALA A 84 -13.92 -5.57 3.04
CA ALA A 84 -12.65 -5.20 2.41
C ALA A 84 -12.77 -3.91 1.60
N LEU A 85 -13.96 -3.62 1.05
CA LEU A 85 -14.29 -2.35 0.42
C LEU A 85 -14.19 -1.17 1.41
N THR A 86 -14.73 -1.31 2.63
CA THR A 86 -14.65 -0.22 3.62
C THR A 86 -13.21 0.07 4.03
N TYR A 87 -12.39 -0.98 4.18
CA TYR A 87 -10.95 -0.79 4.38
C TYR A 87 -10.29 -0.11 3.18
N ALA A 88 -10.68 -0.48 1.96
CA ALA A 88 -10.14 0.13 0.75
C ALA A 88 -10.43 1.63 0.68
N GLU A 89 -11.66 2.05 0.99
CA GLU A 89 -12.03 3.46 1.06
C GLU A 89 -11.20 4.23 2.09
N LYS A 90 -11.00 3.66 3.27
CA LYS A 90 -10.18 4.28 4.33
C LYS A 90 -8.72 4.43 3.90
N ILE A 91 -8.16 3.41 3.26
CA ILE A 91 -6.80 3.46 2.72
C ILE A 91 -6.70 4.55 1.64
N CYS A 92 -7.67 4.62 0.72
CA CYS A 92 -7.74 5.66 -0.31
C CYS A 92 -7.78 7.06 0.32
N LYS A 93 -8.68 7.31 1.27
CA LYS A 93 -8.79 8.61 1.97
C LYS A 93 -7.49 9.00 2.68
N LYS A 94 -6.75 8.02 3.23
CA LYS A 94 -5.54 8.28 4.03
C LYS A 94 -4.27 8.45 3.19
N LEU A 95 -4.20 7.76 2.05
CA LEU A 95 -3.00 7.74 1.20
C LEU A 95 -3.12 8.68 0.01
N HIS A 96 -4.30 8.84 -0.59
CA HIS A 96 -4.49 9.74 -1.72
C HIS A 96 -4.09 11.17 -1.34
N ASN A 97 -3.35 11.83 -2.24
CA ASN A 97 -2.74 13.14 -2.05
C ASN A 97 -1.71 13.24 -0.91
N SER A 98 -1.37 12.15 -0.23
CA SER A 98 -0.39 12.21 0.83
C SER A 98 1.02 12.36 0.28
N LYS A 99 1.80 13.22 0.92
CA LYS A 99 3.22 13.40 0.59
C LYS A 99 4.03 12.30 1.28
N ILE A 100 4.89 11.65 0.51
CA ILE A 100 5.97 10.83 1.04
C ILE A 100 7.22 11.69 1.06
N SER A 101 7.82 11.81 2.23
CA SER A 101 9.13 12.41 2.39
C SER A 101 10.08 11.36 2.94
N THR A 102 11.10 11.01 2.17
CA THR A 102 12.33 10.39 2.69
C THR A 102 13.41 11.47 2.75
N ALA A 103 14.56 11.19 3.37
CA ALA A 103 15.65 12.15 3.51
C ALA A 103 16.13 12.75 2.16
N THR A 104 15.95 12.02 1.07
CA THR A 104 16.39 12.42 -0.28
C THR A 104 15.26 12.66 -1.25
N ASN A 105 14.02 12.23 -0.94
CA ASN A 105 12.93 12.15 -1.91
C ASN A 105 11.61 12.73 -1.41
N PHE A 106 10.92 13.40 -2.31
CA PHE A 106 9.58 13.90 -2.09
C PHE A 106 8.69 13.38 -3.21
N GLY A 107 7.71 12.54 -2.85
CA GLY A 107 6.74 12.03 -3.80
C GLY A 107 5.31 12.30 -3.34
N LYS A 108 4.36 12.32 -4.26
CA LYS A 108 2.94 12.42 -3.95
C LYS A 108 2.26 11.11 -4.32
N ILE A 109 1.56 10.51 -3.37
CA ILE A 109 0.75 9.31 -3.63
C ILE A 109 -0.57 9.74 -4.26
N LEU A 110 -0.85 9.21 -5.43
CA LEU A 110 -2.08 9.41 -6.18
C LEU A 110 -2.72 8.05 -6.43
N ILE A 111 -4.05 8.00 -6.51
CA ILE A 111 -4.73 6.77 -6.92
C ILE A 111 -4.46 6.61 -8.42
N SER A 112 -4.20 5.38 -8.88
CA SER A 112 -3.97 5.12 -10.30
C SER A 112 -5.17 5.57 -11.12
N GLN A 113 -4.93 6.25 -12.24
CA GLN A 113 -6.01 6.61 -13.17
C GLN A 113 -6.44 5.41 -14.02
N ASN A 114 -5.53 4.46 -14.22
CA ASN A 114 -5.78 3.23 -14.97
C ASN A 114 -6.03 2.09 -13.98
N GLU A 115 -7.26 1.57 -13.97
CA GLU A 115 -7.69 0.43 -13.15
C GLU A 115 -7.24 0.52 -11.67
N PRO A 116 -7.70 1.53 -10.91
CA PRO A 116 -7.25 1.75 -9.53
C PRO A 116 -7.60 0.62 -8.58
N PHE A 117 -8.59 -0.20 -8.92
CA PHE A 117 -9.11 -1.26 -8.08
C PHE A 117 -9.18 -2.55 -8.87
N GLU A 118 -8.77 -3.64 -8.23
CA GLU A 118 -8.86 -4.98 -8.78
C GLU A 118 -9.45 -5.89 -7.69
N ILE A 119 -10.54 -6.57 -8.04
CA ILE A 119 -11.23 -7.49 -7.14
C ILE A 119 -10.68 -8.89 -7.40
N LEU A 120 -10.13 -9.52 -6.37
CA LEU A 120 -9.59 -10.87 -6.44
C LEU A 120 -10.63 -11.87 -5.95
N ASN A 121 -11.61 -12.19 -6.80
CA ASN A 121 -12.67 -13.17 -6.51
C ASN A 121 -12.19 -14.63 -6.67
N ASN A 122 -11.06 -14.96 -6.06
CA ASN A 122 -10.42 -16.26 -6.28
C ASN A 122 -10.88 -17.33 -5.28
N LEU A 123 -11.56 -16.95 -4.18
CA LEU A 123 -11.97 -17.88 -3.12
C LEU A 123 -13.35 -17.49 -2.56
N PRO A 124 -14.28 -18.45 -2.40
CA PRO A 124 -15.68 -18.16 -2.02
C PRO A 124 -15.85 -17.61 -0.60
N ASN A 125 -14.81 -17.72 0.24
CA ASN A 125 -14.87 -17.36 1.66
C ASN A 125 -13.97 -16.18 2.03
N ILE A 126 -13.41 -15.48 1.03
CA ILE A 126 -12.45 -14.41 1.23
C ILE A 126 -12.81 -13.26 0.29
N ASP A 127 -12.95 -12.07 0.88
CA ASP A 127 -13.05 -10.82 0.17
C ASP A 127 -11.66 -10.21 0.02
N SER A 128 -11.20 -10.03 -1.22
CA SER A 128 -9.84 -9.54 -1.51
C SER A 128 -9.85 -8.44 -2.56
N TYR A 129 -9.20 -7.32 -2.22
CA TYR A 129 -9.07 -6.16 -3.09
C TYR A 129 -7.60 -5.78 -3.25
N ILE A 130 -7.22 -5.32 -4.44
CA ILE A 130 -5.99 -4.59 -4.66
C ILE A 130 -6.34 -3.14 -4.99
N ILE A 131 -5.64 -2.21 -4.34
CA ILE A 131 -5.66 -0.80 -4.68
C ILE A 131 -4.32 -0.44 -5.31
N LYS A 132 -4.36 0.19 -6.48
CA LYS A 132 -3.19 0.66 -7.21
C LYS A 132 -3.03 2.17 -7.00
N PHE A 133 -1.85 2.57 -6.54
CA PHE A 133 -1.42 3.95 -6.39
C PHE A 133 -0.23 4.22 -7.31
N ILE A 134 -0.09 5.47 -7.73
CA ILE A 134 1.10 6.00 -8.37
C ILE A 134 1.77 6.98 -7.41
N ILE A 135 3.07 6.84 -7.24
CA ILE A 135 3.90 7.78 -6.48
C ILE A 135 4.68 8.60 -7.50
N ASN A 136 4.33 9.88 -7.61
CA ASN A 136 4.98 10.77 -8.57
C ASN A 136 6.23 11.40 -7.96
N GLY A 137 7.29 11.55 -8.75
CA GLY A 137 8.46 12.38 -8.41
C GLY A 137 9.47 11.71 -7.47
N VAL A 138 9.59 10.38 -7.49
CA VAL A 138 10.58 9.66 -6.70
C VAL A 138 11.96 9.84 -7.33
N LYS A 139 12.82 10.65 -6.72
CA LYS A 139 14.22 10.78 -7.14
C LYS A 139 15.00 9.58 -6.56
N ILE A 140 16.04 9.07 -7.21
CA ILE A 140 16.98 8.11 -6.59
C ILE A 140 18.39 8.59 -6.88
#